data_AF-A0A536SR70-F1
#
_entry.id   AF-A0A536SR70-F1
#
_cell.length_a   1.000
_cell.length_b   1.000
_cell.length_c   1.000
_cell.angle_alpha   90.00
_cell.angle_beta   90.00
_cell.angle_gamma   90.00
#
_symmetry.space_group_name_H-M   'P 1'
#
loop_
_entity.id
_entity.type
_entity.pdbx_description
1 polymer ?
#
loop_
_entity_poly.entity_id
_entity_poly.type
_entity_poly.pdbx_seq_one_letter_code
_entity_poly.pdbx_strand_id
1 'polypeptide(L)'
;MRREPSLRERALRLLARREHSRAELARKLREHTRADDDLEALLEDLSRHKLLSDERYAESRAHALSRKFGAARIAHELRAKGLDKDLADKASKTARVTELDRAREVWRRKFRNAPRTREERAKQMRFLQSRGFSFDAIRAVVGGSEAD
;
A
#
# COMPACT_ATOMS: atom_id res chain seq x y z
N MET A 1 11.78 -32.84 -22.03
CA MET A 1 12.26 -31.44 -21.97
C MET A 1 11.08 -30.55 -21.56
N ARG A 2 11.16 -29.78 -20.46
CA ARG A 2 10.04 -28.89 -20.07
C ARG A 2 10.04 -27.68 -21.00
N ARG A 3 8.92 -27.45 -21.71
CA ARG A 3 8.71 -26.23 -22.50
C ARG A 3 8.73 -25.01 -21.59
N GLU A 4 9.44 -23.95 -21.98
CA GLU A 4 9.38 -22.68 -21.26
C GLU A 4 7.95 -22.13 -21.31
N PRO A 5 7.42 -21.62 -20.18
CA PRO A 5 6.09 -21.03 -20.16
C PRO A 5 6.07 -19.71 -20.95
N SER A 6 5.02 -19.55 -21.74
CA SER A 6 4.70 -18.31 -22.47
C SER A 6 4.49 -17.12 -21.52
N LEU A 7 4.57 -15.90 -22.05
CA LEU A 7 4.27 -14.69 -21.28
C LEU A 7 2.86 -14.73 -20.66
N ARG A 8 1.86 -15.21 -21.41
CA ARG A 8 0.49 -15.34 -20.90
C ARG A 8 0.40 -16.33 -19.74
N GLU A 9 1.04 -17.50 -19.84
CA GLU A 9 1.06 -18.48 -18.74
C GLU A 9 1.77 -17.91 -17.50
N ARG A 10 2.87 -17.17 -17.69
CA ARG A 10 3.57 -16.48 -16.59
C ARG A 10 2.67 -15.44 -15.94
N ALA A 11 1.98 -14.62 -16.73
CA ALA A 11 1.05 -13.60 -16.24
C ALA A 11 -0.09 -14.22 -15.43
N LEU A 12 -0.74 -15.26 -15.95
CA LEU A 12 -1.82 -15.96 -15.27
C LEU A 12 -1.36 -16.61 -13.96
N ARG A 13 -0.16 -17.20 -13.92
CA ARG A 13 0.41 -17.74 -12.66
C ARG A 13 0.67 -16.64 -11.62
N LEU A 14 1.09 -15.45 -12.04
CA LEU A 14 1.28 -14.31 -11.14
C LEU A 14 -0.07 -13.83 -10.60
N LEU A 15 -1.04 -13.61 -11.49
CA LEU A 15 -2.38 -13.11 -11.16
C LEU A 15 -3.18 -14.09 -10.29
N ALA A 16 -3.01 -15.40 -10.49
CA ALA A 16 -3.66 -16.43 -9.67
C ALA A 16 -3.21 -16.41 -8.19
N ARG A 17 -2.03 -15.83 -7.89
CA ARG A 17 -1.51 -15.78 -6.51
C ARG A 17 -1.98 -14.55 -5.74
N ARG A 18 -2.15 -13.42 -6.44
CA ARG A 18 -2.63 -12.15 -5.90
C ARG A 18 -2.82 -11.12 -7.01
N GLU A 19 -3.51 -10.04 -6.67
CA GLU A 19 -3.55 -8.82 -7.48
C GLU A 19 -2.14 -8.26 -7.73
N HIS A 20 -1.97 -7.69 -8.91
CA HIS A 20 -0.77 -6.97 -9.36
C HIS A 20 -1.22 -5.66 -10.03
N SER A 21 -0.45 -4.58 -9.87
CA SER A 21 -0.64 -3.43 -10.74
C SER A 21 -0.14 -3.75 -12.15
N ARG A 22 -0.64 -3.03 -13.15
CA ARG A 22 -0.16 -3.13 -14.54
C ARG A 22 1.35 -2.90 -14.61
N ALA A 23 1.85 -1.86 -13.94
CA ALA A 23 3.27 -1.57 -13.86
C ALA A 23 4.08 -2.69 -13.20
N GLU A 24 3.56 -3.30 -12.12
CA GLU A 24 4.23 -4.41 -11.45
C GLU A 24 4.29 -5.66 -12.34
N LEU A 25 3.18 -6.00 -13.01
CA LEU A 25 3.11 -7.14 -13.90
C LEU A 25 4.00 -6.94 -15.13
N ALA A 26 3.95 -5.77 -15.76
CA ALA A 26 4.80 -5.41 -16.88
C ALA A 26 6.29 -5.57 -16.54
N ARG A 27 6.73 -5.03 -15.39
CA ARG A 27 8.12 -5.15 -14.94
C ARG A 27 8.54 -6.61 -14.75
N LYS A 28 7.67 -7.46 -14.21
CA LYS A 28 7.97 -8.89 -14.01
C LYS A 28 8.01 -9.69 -15.31
N LEU A 29 7.23 -9.29 -16.31
CA LEU A 29 7.17 -9.99 -17.59
C LEU A 29 8.26 -9.53 -18.56
N ARG A 30 8.75 -8.29 -18.42
CA ARG A 30 9.77 -7.69 -19.31
C ARG A 30 11.09 -8.47 -19.37
N GLU A 31 11.48 -9.18 -18.32
CA GLU A 31 12.68 -10.05 -18.33
C GLU A 31 12.47 -11.34 -19.12
N HIS A 32 11.25 -11.60 -19.60
CA HIS A 32 10.86 -12.82 -20.31
C HIS A 32 10.29 -12.54 -21.70
N THR A 33 10.23 -11.27 -22.12
CA THR A 33 9.74 -10.88 -23.45
C THR A 33 10.77 -11.22 -24.52
N ARG A 34 10.30 -11.79 -25.62
CA ARG A 34 11.06 -12.02 -26.86
C ARG A 34 10.77 -10.90 -27.87
N ALA A 35 11.51 -10.86 -28.97
CA ALA A 35 11.41 -9.79 -29.97
C ALA A 35 10.03 -9.70 -30.65
N ASP A 36 9.31 -10.83 -30.71
CA ASP A 36 7.98 -10.99 -31.29
C ASP A 36 6.83 -10.86 -30.28
N ASP A 37 7.15 -10.71 -28.99
CA ASP A 37 6.13 -10.57 -27.94
C ASP A 37 5.59 -9.14 -27.87
N ASP A 38 4.26 -9.00 -27.91
CA ASP A 38 3.57 -7.74 -27.59
C ASP A 38 3.08 -7.73 -26.14
N LEU A 39 3.94 -7.26 -25.24
CA LEU A 39 3.62 -7.15 -23.81
C LEU A 39 2.45 -6.21 -23.54
N GLU A 40 2.34 -5.10 -24.26
CA GLU A 40 1.26 -4.14 -24.02
C GLU A 40 -0.09 -4.69 -24.47
N ALA A 41 -0.15 -5.38 -25.62
CA ALA A 41 -1.36 -6.06 -26.06
C ALA A 41 -1.77 -7.17 -25.07
N LEU A 42 -0.82 -7.92 -24.50
CA LEU A 42 -1.13 -8.90 -23.47
C LEU A 42 -1.70 -8.25 -22.19
N LEU A 43 -1.09 -7.17 -21.71
CA LEU A 43 -1.57 -6.45 -20.52
C LEU A 43 -2.96 -5.85 -20.76
N GLU A 44 -3.22 -5.36 -21.97
CA GLU A 44 -4.53 -4.87 -22.38
C GLU A 44 -5.57 -5.99 -22.42
N ASP A 45 -5.23 -7.14 -23.01
CA ASP A 45 -6.11 -8.32 -23.03
C ASP A 45 -6.50 -8.76 -21.62
N LEU A 46 -5.51 -8.87 -20.73
CA LEU A 46 -5.75 -9.23 -19.33
C LEU A 46 -6.64 -8.20 -18.62
N SER A 47 -6.49 -6.92 -18.94
CA SER A 47 -7.32 -5.84 -18.37
C SER A 47 -8.76 -5.89 -18.90
N ARG A 48 -8.95 -6.09 -20.21
CA ARG A 48 -10.28 -6.26 -20.84
C ARG A 48 -11.04 -7.45 -20.27
N HIS A 49 -10.34 -8.55 -20.00
CA HIS A 49 -10.91 -9.72 -19.33
C HIS A 49 -11.03 -9.57 -17.80
N LYS A 50 -10.76 -8.37 -17.26
CA LYS A 50 -10.80 -8.04 -15.83
C LYS A 50 -9.88 -8.90 -14.97
N LEU A 51 -8.88 -9.57 -15.55
CA LEU A 51 -7.88 -10.36 -14.83
C LEU A 51 -6.80 -9.48 -14.20
N LEU A 52 -6.53 -8.32 -14.80
CA LEU A 52 -5.65 -7.28 -14.28
C LEU A 52 -6.48 -6.03 -13.94
N SER A 53 -6.33 -5.47 -12.75
CA SER A 53 -7.00 -4.24 -12.33
C SER A 53 -6.15 -3.50 -11.30
N ASP A 54 -5.79 -2.26 -11.63
CA ASP A 54 -5.06 -1.38 -10.73
C ASP A 54 -5.92 -0.97 -9.54
N GLU A 55 -7.24 -0.87 -9.70
CA GLU A 55 -8.19 -0.60 -8.61
C GLU A 55 -8.19 -1.72 -7.57
N ARG A 56 -8.40 -2.97 -8.00
CA ARG A 56 -8.40 -4.12 -7.07
C ARG A 56 -7.04 -4.29 -6.40
N TYR A 57 -5.95 -4.05 -7.14
CA TYR A 57 -4.62 -4.03 -6.57
C TYR A 57 -4.48 -2.95 -5.50
N ALA A 58 -4.89 -1.71 -5.79
CA ALA A 58 -4.79 -0.58 -4.89
C ALA A 58 -5.59 -0.82 -3.60
N GLU A 59 -6.82 -1.32 -3.69
CA GLU A 59 -7.68 -1.64 -2.56
C GLU A 59 -7.07 -2.74 -1.67
N SER A 60 -6.69 -3.86 -2.27
CA SER A 60 -6.09 -4.99 -1.55
C SER A 60 -4.78 -4.59 -0.86
N ARG A 61 -3.94 -3.80 -1.55
CA ARG A 61 -2.68 -3.32 -1.02
C ARG A 61 -2.87 -2.28 0.08
N ALA A 62 -3.81 -1.34 -0.07
CA ALA A 62 -4.16 -0.36 0.95
C ALA A 62 -4.66 -1.05 2.22
N HIS A 63 -5.55 -2.02 2.08
CA HIS A 63 -6.04 -2.83 3.20
C HIS A 63 -4.88 -3.52 3.95
N ALA A 64 -3.97 -4.17 3.23
CA ALA A 64 -2.81 -4.82 3.84
C ALA A 64 -1.88 -3.84 4.58
N LEU A 65 -1.63 -2.66 4.01
CA LEU A 65 -0.77 -1.63 4.59
C LEU A 65 -1.41 -0.91 5.79
N SER A 66 -2.75 -0.79 5.81
CA SER A 66 -3.50 -0.08 6.85
C SER A 66 -3.24 -0.60 8.27
N ARG A 67 -2.85 -1.88 8.41
CA ARG A 67 -2.45 -2.52 9.68
C ARG A 67 -1.23 -1.87 10.34
N LYS A 68 -0.41 -1.14 9.58
CA LYS A 68 0.89 -0.60 10.04
C LYS A 68 1.07 0.89 9.77
N PHE A 69 0.31 1.45 8.83
CA PHE A 69 0.55 2.77 8.26
C PHE A 69 -0.72 3.61 8.19
N GLY A 70 -0.54 4.93 8.28
CA GLY A 70 -1.57 5.92 8.02
C GLY A 70 -1.76 6.18 6.52
N ALA A 71 -2.82 6.91 6.18
CA ALA A 71 -3.28 7.10 4.81
C ALA A 71 -2.20 7.73 3.91
N ALA A 72 -1.44 8.70 4.43
CA ALA A 72 -0.39 9.38 3.65
C ALA A 72 0.72 8.43 3.21
N ARG A 73 1.15 7.52 4.10
CA ARG A 73 2.17 6.51 3.76
C ARG A 73 1.61 5.47 2.79
N ILE A 74 0.34 5.07 2.95
CA ILE A 74 -0.32 4.17 2.01
C ILE A 74 -0.36 4.76 0.60
N ALA A 75 -0.84 6.01 0.44
CA ALA A 75 -0.90 6.68 -0.86
C ALA A 75 0.49 6.82 -1.50
N HIS A 76 1.53 7.10 -0.71
CA HIS A 76 2.91 7.13 -1.20
C HIS A 76 3.39 5.75 -1.68
N GLU A 77 3.15 4.68 -0.91
CA GLU A 77 3.52 3.31 -1.29
C GLU A 77 2.80 2.85 -2.58
N LEU A 78 1.53 3.22 -2.74
CA LEU A 78 0.76 2.91 -3.94
C LEU A 78 1.33 3.62 -5.18
N ARG A 79 1.63 4.92 -5.08
CA ARG A 79 2.28 5.67 -6.17
C ARG A 79 3.65 5.10 -6.53
N ALA A 80 4.44 4.68 -5.53
CA ALA A 80 5.71 4.01 -5.77
C ALA A 80 5.58 2.65 -6.48
N LYS A 81 4.37 2.07 -6.55
CA LYS A 81 4.03 0.87 -7.34
C LYS A 81 3.47 1.20 -8.73
N GLY A 82 3.56 2.45 -9.14
CA GLY A 82 3.16 2.91 -10.47
C GLY A 82 1.66 3.21 -10.60
N LEU A 83 0.92 3.29 -9.50
CA LEU A 83 -0.49 3.70 -9.53
C LEU A 83 -0.59 5.21 -9.71
N ASP A 84 -1.58 5.63 -10.49
CA ASP A 84 -1.94 7.04 -10.63
C ASP A 84 -2.27 7.69 -9.26
N LYS A 85 -2.02 9.00 -9.16
CA LYS A 85 -2.24 9.77 -7.93
C LYS A 85 -3.70 9.68 -7.45
N ASP A 86 -4.67 9.85 -8.32
CA ASP A 86 -6.08 9.91 -7.92
C ASP A 86 -6.57 8.54 -7.46
N LEU A 87 -6.08 7.47 -8.10
CA LEU A 87 -6.35 6.10 -7.66
C LEU A 87 -5.70 5.78 -6.31
N ALA A 88 -4.44 6.17 -6.11
CA ALA A 88 -3.75 5.99 -4.84
C ALA A 88 -4.43 6.78 -3.71
N ASP A 89 -4.83 8.02 -3.97
CA ASP A 89 -5.54 8.86 -3.02
C ASP A 89 -6.91 8.24 -2.69
N LYS A 90 -7.68 7.82 -3.70
CA LYS A 90 -8.97 7.12 -3.53
C LYS A 90 -8.83 5.86 -2.67
N ALA A 91 -7.88 4.98 -2.97
CA ALA A 91 -7.68 3.74 -2.20
C ALA A 91 -7.24 4.01 -0.75
N SER A 92 -6.50 5.10 -0.50
CA SER A 92 -6.07 5.48 0.84
C SER A 92 -7.18 6.14 1.69
N LYS A 93 -8.24 6.66 1.08
CA LYS A 93 -9.35 7.34 1.80
C LYS A 93 -10.04 6.41 2.79
N THR A 94 -10.25 5.14 2.46
CA THR A 94 -10.82 4.16 3.39
C THR A 94 -9.98 4.02 4.66
N ALA A 95 -8.65 4.06 4.51
CA ALA A 95 -7.74 4.09 5.66
C ALA A 95 -7.79 5.42 6.41
N ARG A 96 -8.20 6.54 5.80
CA ARG A 96 -8.35 7.80 6.54
C ARG A 96 -9.49 7.74 7.56
N VAL A 97 -10.58 7.02 7.25
CA VAL A 97 -11.78 6.94 8.11
C VAL A 97 -11.47 6.35 9.49
N THR A 98 -10.74 5.24 9.55
CA THR A 98 -10.40 4.56 10.82
C THR A 98 -8.99 4.90 11.34
N GLU A 99 -8.42 6.03 10.89
CA GLU A 99 -7.00 6.34 11.09
C GLU A 99 -6.62 6.51 12.56
N LEU A 100 -7.49 7.10 13.37
CA LEU A 100 -7.27 7.30 14.81
C LEU A 100 -7.10 5.97 15.55
N ASP A 101 -8.03 5.04 15.36
CA ASP A 101 -8.00 3.76 16.08
C ASP A 101 -6.81 2.90 15.67
N ARG A 102 -6.47 2.91 14.38
CA ARG A 102 -5.26 2.23 13.89
C ARG A 102 -3.99 2.89 14.42
N ALA A 103 -3.94 4.22 14.52
CA ALA A 103 -2.81 4.93 15.12
C ALA A 103 -2.62 4.51 16.59
N ARG A 104 -3.72 4.41 17.37
CA ARG A 104 -3.68 3.93 18.76
C ARG A 104 -3.18 2.50 18.86
N GLU A 105 -3.65 1.60 18.00
CA GLU A 105 -3.19 0.19 17.99
C GLU A 105 -1.69 0.09 17.67
N VAL A 106 -1.24 0.78 16.62
CA VAL A 106 0.18 0.81 16.23
C VAL A 106 1.05 1.44 17.32
N TRP A 107 0.55 2.49 17.98
CA TRP A 107 1.21 3.13 19.10
C TRP A 107 1.34 2.18 20.30
N ARG A 108 0.25 1.55 20.76
CA ARG A 108 0.25 0.61 21.90
C ARG A 108 1.16 -0.60 21.70
N ARG A 109 1.29 -1.07 20.46
CA ARG A 109 2.23 -2.16 20.13
C ARG A 109 3.70 -1.78 20.34
N LYS A 110 4.05 -0.50 20.19
CA LYS A 110 5.43 -0.02 20.33
C LYS A 110 5.72 0.59 21.69
N PHE A 111 4.78 1.36 22.23
CA PHE A 111 4.90 2.09 23.48
C PHE A 111 3.90 1.53 24.47
N ARG A 112 4.41 1.07 25.62
CA ARG A 112 3.57 0.53 26.70
C ARG A 112 2.91 1.63 27.54
N ASN A 113 3.51 2.83 27.55
CA ASN A 113 3.11 3.94 28.40
C ASN A 113 2.99 5.24 27.59
N ALA A 114 2.11 6.14 28.04
CA ALA A 114 2.08 7.53 27.64
C ALA A 114 3.42 8.23 27.93
N PRO A 115 3.81 9.25 27.14
CA PRO A 115 5.05 9.98 27.39
C PRO A 115 4.94 10.77 28.69
N ARG A 116 6.02 10.77 29.48
CA ARG A 116 6.14 11.54 30.74
C ARG A 116 6.99 12.79 30.57
N THR A 117 7.81 12.86 29.52
CA THR A 117 8.65 14.02 29.20
C THR A 117 8.37 14.56 27.81
N ARG A 118 8.82 15.80 27.55
CA ARG A 118 8.74 16.43 26.23
C ARG A 118 9.51 15.63 25.17
N GLU A 119 10.65 15.06 25.53
CA GLU A 119 11.49 14.24 24.67
C GLU A 119 10.78 12.93 24.30
N GLU A 120 10.14 12.27 25.27
CA GLU A 120 9.34 11.07 25.03
C GLU A 120 8.15 11.38 24.12
N ARG A 121 7.45 12.49 24.37
CA ARG A 121 6.34 12.94 23.52
C ARG A 121 6.80 13.14 22.08
N ALA A 122 7.89 13.86 21.87
CA ALA A 122 8.47 14.07 20.54
C ALA A 122 8.89 12.75 19.86
N LYS A 123 9.45 11.80 20.62
CA LYS A 123 9.80 10.46 20.11
C LYS A 123 8.57 9.68 19.66
N GLN A 124 7.50 9.68 20.45
CA GLN A 124 6.28 8.94 20.14
C GLN A 124 5.52 9.57 18.95
N MET A 125 5.45 10.90 18.88
CA MET A 125 4.87 11.62 17.74
C MET A 125 5.64 11.34 16.43
N ARG A 126 6.97 11.45 16.44
CA ARG A 126 7.82 11.16 15.27
C ARG A 126 7.65 9.72 14.78
N PHE A 127 7.46 8.77 15.70
CA PHE A 127 7.17 7.39 15.32
C PHE A 127 5.89 7.30 14.48
N LEU A 128 4.77 7.87 14.94
CA LEU A 128 3.52 7.81 14.20
C LEU A 128 3.57 8.64 12.90
N GLN A 129 4.26 9.78 12.92
CA GLN A 129 4.48 10.60 11.73
C GLN A 129 5.27 9.84 10.66
N SER A 130 6.34 9.13 11.03
CA SER A 130 7.10 8.30 10.08
C SER A 130 6.27 7.13 9.50
N ARG A 131 5.17 6.76 10.16
CA ARG A 131 4.19 5.78 9.66
C ARG A 131 3.08 6.42 8.83
N GLY A 132 3.11 7.74 8.63
CA GLY A 132 2.19 8.50 7.78
C GLY A 132 0.80 8.70 8.37
N PHE A 133 0.65 8.61 9.70
CA PHE A 133 -0.58 9.00 10.39
C PHE A 133 -0.75 10.52 10.37
N SER A 134 -2.01 10.98 10.30
CA SER A 134 -2.33 12.40 10.33
C SER A 134 -1.96 13.07 11.65
N PHE A 135 -1.71 14.37 11.58
CA PHE A 135 -1.40 15.17 12.76
C PHE A 135 -2.51 15.11 13.81
N ASP A 136 -3.78 15.14 13.39
CA ASP A 136 -4.93 15.05 14.32
C ASP A 136 -5.00 13.69 15.02
N ALA A 137 -4.80 12.59 14.28
CA ALA A 137 -4.72 11.27 14.88
C ALA A 137 -3.53 11.17 15.86
N ILE A 138 -2.37 11.71 15.49
CA ILE A 138 -1.17 11.72 16.34
C ILE A 138 -1.42 12.50 17.63
N ARG A 139 -2.01 13.70 17.55
CA ARG A 139 -2.37 14.50 18.72
C ARG A 139 -3.38 13.78 19.60
N ALA A 140 -4.41 13.16 19.03
CA ALA A 140 -5.40 12.43 19.81
C ALA A 140 -4.85 11.14 20.47
N VAL A 141 -3.76 10.56 19.93
CA VAL A 141 -3.11 9.37 20.52
C VAL A 141 -2.09 9.74 21.59
N VAL A 142 -1.21 10.70 21.30
CA VAL A 142 -0.06 11.03 22.15
C VAL A 142 -0.34 12.23 23.06
N GLY A 143 -1.20 13.15 22.62
CA GLY A 143 -1.55 14.39 23.30
C GLY A 143 -2.64 14.25 24.36
N GLY A 144 -3.06 13.03 24.73
CA GLY A 144 -3.95 12.77 25.87
C GLY A 144 -3.31 13.03 27.25
N SER A 145 -2.30 13.90 27.31
CA SER A 145 -1.65 14.40 28.53
C SER A 145 -1.56 15.93 28.50
N GLU A 146 -2.60 16.58 27.98
CA GLU A 146 -2.97 17.95 28.33
C GLU A 146 -4.20 17.84 29.23
N ALA A 147 -3.98 17.29 30.42
CA ALA A 147 -4.86 17.45 31.56
C ALA A 147 -3.95 17.85 32.72
N ASP A 148 -4.21 19.05 33.21
CA ASP A 148 -3.72 19.61 34.47
C ASP A 148 -3.82 18.61 35.65
#